data_AF-A0AAJ2Q3J0-F1
#
_entry.id   AF-A0AAJ2Q3J0-F1
#
_cell.length_a   1.000
_cell.length_b   1.000
_cell.length_c   1.000
_cell.angle_alpha   90.00
_cell.angle_beta   90.00
_cell.angle_gamma   90.00
#
_symmetry.space_group_name_H-M   'P 1'
#
loop_
_entity.id
_entity.type
_entity.pdbx_description
1 polymer ?
#
loop_
_entity_poly.entity_id
_entity_poly.type
_entity_poly.pdbx_seq_one_letter_code
_entity_poly.pdbx_strand_id
1 'polypeptide(L)'
;MTSVNGPTPRPSVADLAHRARDFRLRMSVIDCETETGLDATRDRYGRTVHAGAAAAALARRDQAAVEAYAKHLAPDADALLGSARRALDELPPARHLTGWRTVLDGLAASTAEIRRAIDQPATPGSAAERAQHAALWPHLATWADHGYIASNLADHHQRPHHKTPLSGEEQHAWTERAQAAQRRGELELTESWHAADGQPITLAYLVEDDDSTVVALRGDPDAPGWQVIGHHVHDYEAGQALPAAVPPGVLRADVSQFNRPAPAPEVSLQELIRDVIEAQTAGDASNALLTATQRGYNAGPMIRLQELVETTSQFASALETVQGRQIAARLAALGRQIDFLTREVHEAAEDLGATVAVLPPHRTPMLRARPRPAPGTTLPAALPQRTTPATRRP
;
A
#
# COMPACT_ATOMS: atom_id res chain seq x y z
N MET A 1 40.83 -25.56 -33.17
CA MET A 1 39.50 -25.08 -32.72
C MET A 1 39.66 -24.57 -31.30
N THR A 2 39.92 -23.27 -31.16
CA THR A 2 40.13 -22.59 -29.87
C THR A 2 38.78 -22.19 -29.29
N SER A 3 38.52 -22.64 -28.06
CA SER A 3 37.34 -22.32 -27.26
C SER A 3 37.32 -20.82 -26.93
N VAL A 4 36.24 -20.14 -27.31
CA VAL A 4 35.94 -18.76 -26.90
C VAL A 4 34.83 -18.83 -25.85
N ASN A 5 35.20 -19.19 -24.62
CA ASN A 5 34.39 -18.87 -23.45
C ASN A 5 34.86 -17.49 -22.96
N GLY A 6 34.32 -16.45 -23.58
CA GLY A 6 34.41 -15.10 -23.00
C GLY A 6 33.70 -15.06 -21.65
N PRO A 7 34.18 -14.28 -20.67
CA PRO A 7 33.47 -14.10 -19.42
C PRO A 7 32.07 -13.52 -19.72
N THR A 8 31.04 -14.11 -19.11
CA THR A 8 29.68 -13.58 -19.14
C THR A 8 29.73 -12.10 -18.74
N PRO A 9 29.11 -11.19 -19.51
CA PRO A 9 29.12 -9.77 -19.16
C PRO A 9 28.52 -9.58 -17.77
N ARG A 10 29.19 -8.77 -16.93
CA ARG A 10 28.66 -8.43 -15.61
C ARG A 10 27.28 -7.77 -15.79
N PRO A 11 26.26 -8.15 -15.01
CA PRO A 11 24.95 -7.53 -15.08
C PRO A 11 25.08 -6.01 -14.85
N SER A 12 24.32 -5.23 -15.61
CA SER A 12 24.26 -3.78 -15.41
C SER A 12 23.53 -3.46 -14.11
N VAL A 13 23.73 -2.27 -13.54
CA VAL A 13 23.03 -1.88 -12.31
C VAL A 13 21.52 -1.82 -12.52
N ALA A 14 21.07 -1.38 -13.70
CA ALA A 14 19.66 -1.44 -14.08
C ALA A 14 19.11 -2.88 -14.07
N ASP A 15 19.89 -3.87 -14.52
CA ASP A 15 19.51 -5.28 -14.44
C ASP A 15 19.40 -5.72 -12.97
N LEU A 16 20.37 -5.36 -12.13
CA LEU A 16 20.36 -5.68 -10.69
C LEU A 16 19.13 -5.08 -9.98
N ALA A 17 18.81 -3.82 -10.26
CA ALA A 17 17.65 -3.12 -9.71
C ALA A 17 16.33 -3.71 -10.20
N HIS A 18 16.27 -4.15 -11.46
CA HIS A 18 15.13 -4.86 -12.03
C HIS A 18 14.91 -6.22 -11.35
N ARG A 19 15.96 -6.99 -11.07
CA ARG A 19 15.87 -8.28 -10.36
C ARG A 19 15.27 -8.17 -8.97
N ALA A 20 15.67 -7.17 -8.19
CA ALA A 20 15.09 -6.94 -6.86
C ALA A 20 13.63 -6.46 -6.93
N ARG A 21 13.25 -5.66 -7.94
CA ARG A 21 11.84 -5.31 -8.21
C ARG A 21 11.02 -6.55 -8.57
N ASP A 22 11.53 -7.39 -9.47
CA ASP A 22 10.89 -8.66 -9.86
C ASP A 22 10.68 -9.59 -8.66
N PHE A 23 11.68 -9.70 -7.78
CA PHE A 23 11.56 -10.49 -6.54
C PHE A 23 10.43 -9.96 -5.64
N ARG A 24 10.38 -8.63 -5.42
CA ARG A 24 9.30 -8.01 -4.63
C ARG A 24 7.93 -8.29 -5.22
N LEU A 25 7.77 -8.16 -6.54
CA LEU A 25 6.50 -8.44 -7.23
C LEU A 25 6.05 -9.89 -7.03
N ARG A 26 7.00 -10.85 -7.10
CA ARG A 26 6.71 -12.27 -6.84
C ARG A 26 6.30 -12.53 -5.40
N MET A 27 6.97 -11.87 -4.45
CA MET A 27 6.61 -11.96 -3.04
C MET A 27 5.18 -11.44 -2.79
N SER A 28 4.77 -10.35 -3.45
CA SER A 28 3.38 -9.87 -3.39
C SER A 28 2.37 -10.88 -3.95
N VAL A 29 2.69 -11.59 -5.03
CA VAL A 29 1.83 -12.66 -5.58
C VAL A 29 1.71 -13.82 -4.60
N ILE A 30 2.84 -14.29 -4.06
CA ILE A 30 2.88 -15.36 -3.05
C ILE A 30 2.06 -14.98 -1.82
N ASP A 31 2.18 -13.73 -1.35
CA ASP A 31 1.43 -13.22 -0.21
C ASP A 31 -0.09 -13.23 -0.48
N CYS A 32 -0.52 -12.69 -1.62
CA CYS A 32 -1.93 -12.69 -2.04
C CYS A 32 -2.53 -14.11 -2.16
N GLU A 33 -1.79 -15.04 -2.78
CA GLU A 33 -2.18 -16.45 -2.86
C GLU A 33 -2.29 -17.10 -1.47
N THR A 34 -1.40 -16.72 -0.56
CA THR A 34 -1.42 -17.19 0.83
C THR A 34 -2.61 -16.62 1.59
N GLU A 35 -2.87 -15.32 1.48
CA GLU A 35 -4.02 -14.66 2.11
C GLU A 35 -5.33 -15.31 1.64
N THR A 36 -5.49 -15.50 0.33
CA THR A 36 -6.65 -16.21 -0.25
C THR A 36 -6.78 -17.63 0.30
N GLY A 37 -5.66 -18.36 0.41
CA GLY A 37 -5.62 -19.70 0.97
C GLY A 37 -5.98 -19.73 2.47
N LEU A 38 -5.54 -18.74 3.24
CA LEU A 38 -5.83 -18.61 4.67
C LEU A 38 -7.29 -18.21 4.92
N ASP A 39 -7.87 -17.34 4.10
CA ASP A 39 -9.27 -16.93 4.21
C ASP A 39 -10.23 -18.10 4.03
N ALA A 40 -9.92 -19.03 3.12
CA ALA A 40 -10.69 -20.26 2.96
C ALA A 40 -10.63 -21.20 4.20
N THR A 41 -9.72 -20.95 5.15
CA THR A 41 -9.60 -21.72 6.41
C THR A 41 -10.25 -21.04 7.60
N ARG A 42 -10.78 -19.81 7.42
CA ARG A 42 -11.39 -19.00 8.46
C ARG A 42 -12.91 -19.12 8.41
N ASP A 43 -13.56 -19.02 9.57
CA ASP A 43 -15.00 -18.84 9.65
C ASP A 43 -15.39 -17.39 9.29
N ARG A 44 -16.70 -17.10 9.30
CA ARG A 44 -17.24 -15.76 9.05
C ARG A 44 -16.76 -14.70 10.06
N TYR A 45 -16.20 -15.12 11.19
CA TYR A 45 -15.63 -14.25 12.22
C TYR A 45 -14.11 -14.18 12.14
N GLY A 46 -13.48 -14.69 11.08
CA GLY A 46 -12.03 -14.67 10.92
C GLY A 46 -11.27 -15.71 11.75
N ARG A 47 -11.94 -16.61 12.48
CA ARG A 47 -11.29 -17.63 13.30
C ARG A 47 -10.86 -18.81 12.43
N THR A 48 -9.62 -19.26 12.56
CA THR A 48 -9.12 -20.44 11.84
C THR A 48 -9.83 -21.71 12.29
N VAL A 49 -10.67 -22.29 11.42
CA VAL A 49 -11.40 -23.54 11.65
C VAL A 49 -10.71 -24.76 11.04
N HIS A 50 -9.80 -24.54 10.07
CA HIS A 50 -9.05 -25.60 9.40
C HIS A 50 -7.53 -25.44 9.59
N ALA A 51 -7.05 -25.68 10.81
CA ALA A 51 -5.64 -25.48 11.19
C ALA A 51 -4.64 -26.23 10.29
N GLY A 52 -4.95 -27.46 9.87
CA GLY A 52 -4.08 -28.24 8.98
C GLY A 52 -3.95 -27.63 7.58
N ALA A 53 -5.04 -27.08 7.04
CA ALA A 53 -5.03 -26.39 5.74
C ALA A 53 -4.26 -25.06 5.83
N ALA A 54 -4.40 -24.34 6.94
CA ALA A 54 -3.65 -23.10 7.20
C ALA A 54 -2.14 -23.37 7.29
N ALA A 55 -1.72 -24.41 8.01
CA ALA A 55 -0.32 -24.83 8.10
C ALA A 55 0.24 -25.23 6.72
N ALA A 56 -0.56 -25.90 5.89
CA ALA A 56 -0.15 -26.27 4.53
C ALA A 56 -0.01 -25.03 3.61
N ALA A 57 -0.87 -24.02 3.76
CA ALA A 57 -0.75 -22.76 3.02
C ALA A 57 0.55 -22.02 3.38
N LEU A 58 0.87 -21.90 4.67
CA LEU A 58 2.12 -21.29 5.13
C LEU A 58 3.36 -22.07 4.65
N ALA A 59 3.34 -23.40 4.70
CA ALA A 59 4.47 -24.21 4.20
C ALA A 59 4.72 -24.01 2.69
N ARG A 60 3.65 -23.88 1.88
CA ARG A 60 3.77 -23.58 0.45
C ARG A 60 4.34 -22.18 0.21
N ARG A 61 3.88 -21.19 0.97
CA ARG A 61 4.38 -19.82 0.95
C ARG A 61 5.89 -19.78 1.18
N ASP A 62 6.34 -20.41 2.26
CA ASP A 62 7.74 -20.38 2.67
C ASP A 62 8.64 -21.04 1.62
N GLN A 63 8.20 -22.18 1.07
CA GLN A 63 8.91 -22.84 -0.03
C GLN A 63 8.97 -21.96 -1.29
N ALA A 64 7.83 -21.42 -1.74
CA ALA A 64 7.77 -20.58 -2.94
C ALA A 64 8.65 -19.33 -2.83
N ALA A 65 8.74 -18.74 -1.63
CA ALA A 65 9.59 -17.58 -1.38
C ALA A 65 11.09 -17.91 -1.46
N VAL A 66 11.51 -19.06 -0.92
CA VAL A 66 12.90 -19.55 -1.04
C VAL A 66 13.25 -19.78 -2.51
N GLU A 67 12.39 -20.48 -3.26
CA GLU A 67 12.59 -20.73 -4.69
C GLU A 67 12.67 -19.43 -5.50
N ALA A 68 11.79 -18.46 -5.21
CA ALA A 68 11.80 -17.16 -5.86
C ALA A 68 13.11 -16.40 -5.60
N TYR A 69 13.58 -16.37 -4.36
CA TYR A 69 14.84 -15.70 -4.01
C TYR A 69 16.03 -16.37 -4.70
N ALA A 70 16.15 -17.70 -4.56
CA ALA A 70 17.25 -18.46 -5.14
C ALA A 70 17.37 -18.26 -6.66
N LYS A 71 16.23 -18.18 -7.35
CA LYS A 71 16.19 -18.05 -8.81
C LYS A 71 16.39 -16.61 -9.29
N HIS A 72 15.86 -15.62 -8.59
CA HIS A 72 15.71 -14.27 -9.13
C HIS A 72 16.58 -13.21 -8.48
N LEU A 73 17.05 -13.44 -7.25
CA LEU A 73 17.80 -12.42 -6.49
C LEU A 73 19.14 -12.92 -5.98
N ALA A 74 19.25 -14.19 -5.57
CA ALA A 74 20.47 -14.75 -5.00
C ALA A 74 21.74 -14.56 -5.86
N PRO A 75 21.71 -14.70 -7.20
CA PRO A 75 22.90 -14.50 -8.04
C PRO A 75 23.46 -13.07 -7.99
N ASP A 76 22.59 -12.10 -7.71
CA ASP A 76 22.81 -10.67 -7.95
C ASP A 76 22.80 -9.82 -6.66
N ALA A 77 22.36 -10.40 -5.54
CA ALA A 77 22.14 -9.69 -4.26
C ALA A 77 23.40 -8.99 -3.74
N ASP A 78 24.54 -9.68 -3.68
CA ASP A 78 25.80 -9.11 -3.19
C ASP A 78 26.30 -7.97 -4.09
N ALA A 79 26.15 -8.11 -5.40
CA ALA A 79 26.53 -7.08 -6.37
C ALA A 79 25.65 -5.82 -6.24
N LEU A 80 24.34 -6.02 -6.06
CA LEU A 80 23.37 -4.96 -5.83
C LEU A 80 23.71 -4.18 -4.55
N LEU A 81 23.91 -4.88 -3.42
CA LEU A 81 24.28 -4.25 -2.15
C LEU A 81 25.61 -3.49 -2.22
N GLY A 82 26.60 -4.06 -2.91
CA GLY A 82 27.87 -3.38 -3.15
C GLY A 82 27.72 -2.09 -3.97
N SER A 83 26.85 -2.09 -4.98
CA SER A 83 26.54 -0.89 -5.76
C SER A 83 25.80 0.16 -4.94
N ALA A 84 24.79 -0.25 -4.17
CA ALA A 84 24.01 0.63 -3.32
C ALA A 84 24.86 1.32 -2.24
N ARG A 85 25.80 0.58 -1.61
CA ARG A 85 26.72 1.15 -0.62
C ARG A 85 27.64 2.22 -1.21
N ARG A 86 28.22 1.97 -2.39
CA ARG A 86 29.05 2.98 -3.08
C ARG A 86 28.26 4.23 -3.41
N ALA A 87 27.06 4.06 -3.96
CA ALA A 87 26.17 5.19 -4.25
C ALA A 87 25.84 5.99 -2.99
N LEU A 88 25.58 5.31 -1.88
CA LEU A 88 25.25 5.93 -0.59
C LEU A 88 26.40 6.76 -0.02
N ASP A 89 27.65 6.33 -0.21
CA ASP A 89 28.84 7.04 0.25
C ASP A 89 29.12 8.33 -0.55
N GLU A 90 28.57 8.44 -1.77
CA GLU A 90 28.69 9.62 -2.64
C GLU A 90 27.58 10.66 -2.40
N LEU A 91 26.53 10.33 -1.62
CA LEU A 91 25.40 11.24 -1.39
C LEU A 91 25.77 12.40 -0.44
N PRO A 92 25.17 13.58 -0.64
CA PRO A 92 25.33 14.71 0.28
C PRO A 92 24.79 14.36 1.68
N PRO A 93 25.34 14.94 2.77
CA PRO A 93 24.88 14.66 4.12
C PRO A 93 23.38 14.93 4.31
N ALA A 94 22.63 13.91 4.71
CA ALA A 94 21.20 14.01 4.99
C ALA A 94 20.79 13.12 6.17
N ARG A 95 19.66 13.46 6.82
CA ARG A 95 19.17 12.78 8.03
C ARG A 95 18.87 11.29 7.81
N HIS A 96 18.48 10.91 6.59
CA HIS A 96 18.04 9.56 6.24
C HIS A 96 19.19 8.57 5.95
N LEU A 97 20.42 9.06 5.72
CA LEU A 97 21.55 8.22 5.30
C LEU A 97 21.88 7.12 6.31
N THR A 98 21.86 7.45 7.62
CA THR A 98 22.12 6.48 8.68
C THR A 98 21.10 5.34 8.66
N GLY A 99 19.82 5.67 8.44
CA GLY A 99 18.75 4.68 8.34
C GLY A 99 18.97 3.73 7.15
N TRP A 100 19.31 4.27 5.98
CA TRP A 100 19.60 3.45 4.81
C TRP A 100 20.83 2.56 4.99
N ARG A 101 21.90 3.02 5.66
CA ARG A 101 23.04 2.16 6.00
C ARG A 101 22.60 0.95 6.82
N THR A 102 21.84 1.19 7.90
CA THR A 102 21.30 0.12 8.75
C THR A 102 20.46 -0.88 7.95
N VAL A 103 19.63 -0.40 7.01
CA VAL A 103 18.85 -1.27 6.13
C VAL A 103 19.75 -2.12 5.22
N LEU A 104 20.75 -1.51 4.56
CA LEU A 104 21.68 -2.26 3.69
C LEU A 104 22.47 -3.31 4.47
N ASP A 105 22.85 -3.01 5.71
CA ASP A 105 23.54 -3.98 6.58
C ASP A 105 22.60 -5.12 7.01
N GLY A 106 21.34 -4.83 7.33
CA GLY A 106 20.32 -5.83 7.62
C GLY A 106 20.01 -6.73 6.41
N LEU A 107 19.97 -6.17 5.20
CA LEU A 107 19.83 -6.92 3.96
C LEU A 107 21.04 -7.83 3.71
N ALA A 108 22.26 -7.32 3.94
CA ALA A 108 23.48 -8.12 3.82
C ALA A 108 23.50 -9.30 4.81
N ALA A 109 23.12 -9.06 6.07
CA ALA A 109 22.98 -10.13 7.07
C ALA A 109 21.93 -11.16 6.65
N SER A 110 20.78 -10.71 6.15
CA SER A 110 19.72 -11.59 5.64
C SER A 110 20.18 -12.44 4.45
N THR A 111 20.93 -11.86 3.51
CA THR A 111 21.53 -12.60 2.39
C THR A 111 22.50 -13.67 2.86
N ALA A 112 23.32 -13.37 3.87
CA ALA A 112 24.26 -14.33 4.43
C ALA A 112 23.53 -15.53 5.06
N GLU A 113 22.47 -15.29 5.83
CA GLU A 113 21.66 -16.37 6.44
C GLU A 113 20.92 -17.20 5.40
N ILE A 114 20.29 -16.57 4.39
CA ILE A 114 19.61 -17.29 3.31
C ILE A 114 20.61 -18.15 2.52
N ARG A 115 21.77 -17.59 2.15
CA ARG A 115 22.81 -18.33 1.42
C ARG A 115 23.31 -19.52 2.24
N ARG A 116 23.58 -19.33 3.53
CA ARG A 116 24.01 -20.41 4.43
C ARG A 116 23.00 -21.56 4.45
N ALA A 117 21.71 -21.26 4.50
CA ALA A 117 20.66 -22.27 4.50
C ALA A 117 20.51 -22.97 3.14
N ILE A 118 20.64 -22.24 2.02
CA ILE A 118 20.62 -22.81 0.66
C ILE A 118 21.82 -23.74 0.42
N ASP A 119 23.00 -23.37 0.92
CA ASP A 119 24.22 -24.17 0.80
C ASP A 119 24.21 -25.43 1.68
N GLN A 120 23.34 -25.46 2.70
CA GLN A 120 23.15 -26.58 3.63
C GLN A 120 21.67 -26.98 3.71
N PRO A 121 21.11 -27.52 2.62
CA PRO A 121 19.68 -27.84 2.57
C PRO A 121 19.38 -29.05 3.48
N ALA A 122 18.29 -28.95 4.22
CA ALA A 122 17.72 -30.10 4.91
C ALA A 122 17.21 -31.15 3.90
N THR A 123 16.92 -32.36 4.38
CA THR A 123 16.44 -33.44 3.52
C THR A 123 15.12 -33.05 2.82
N PRO A 124 15.04 -33.15 1.48
CA PRO A 124 13.82 -32.81 0.74
C PRO A 124 12.59 -33.60 1.21
N GLY A 125 11.45 -32.94 1.30
CA GLY A 125 10.17 -33.47 1.78
C GLY A 125 10.08 -33.66 3.31
N SER A 126 11.13 -33.32 4.06
CA SER A 126 11.18 -33.56 5.51
C SER A 126 10.50 -32.46 6.35
N ALA A 127 10.22 -32.75 7.62
CA ALA A 127 9.81 -31.72 8.57
C ALA A 127 10.92 -30.68 8.83
N ALA A 128 12.18 -31.09 8.72
CA ALA A 128 13.34 -30.20 8.88
C ALA A 128 13.45 -29.19 7.74
N GLU A 129 13.15 -29.58 6.50
CA GLU A 129 13.08 -28.67 5.35
C GLU A 129 11.98 -27.62 5.54
N ARG A 130 10.78 -28.04 5.95
CA ARG A 130 9.69 -27.10 6.26
C ARG A 130 10.06 -26.12 7.37
N ALA A 131 10.72 -26.60 8.43
CA ALA A 131 11.21 -25.74 9.50
C ALA A 131 12.31 -24.78 9.03
N GLN A 132 13.20 -25.23 8.14
CA GLN A 132 14.24 -24.40 7.54
C GLN A 132 13.63 -23.30 6.66
N HIS A 133 12.68 -23.62 5.79
CA HIS A 133 11.97 -22.62 4.97
C HIS A 133 11.22 -21.60 5.84
N ALA A 134 10.51 -22.05 6.87
CA ALA A 134 9.83 -21.17 7.81
C ALA A 134 10.80 -20.23 8.55
N ALA A 135 11.98 -20.72 8.94
CA ALA A 135 13.02 -19.91 9.59
C ALA A 135 13.62 -18.85 8.64
N LEU A 136 13.60 -19.07 7.33
CA LEU A 136 14.07 -18.10 6.33
C LEU A 136 13.06 -17.01 6.02
N TRP A 137 11.77 -17.20 6.34
CA TRP A 137 10.71 -16.26 6.02
C TRP A 137 11.01 -14.81 6.46
N PRO A 138 11.48 -14.52 7.70
CA PRO A 138 11.76 -13.14 8.11
C PRO A 138 12.84 -12.47 7.24
N HIS A 139 13.85 -13.21 6.78
CA HIS A 139 14.92 -12.70 5.93
C HIS A 139 14.42 -12.41 4.50
N LEU A 140 13.57 -13.29 3.97
CA LEU A 140 12.95 -13.12 2.66
C LEU A 140 11.96 -11.95 2.64
N ALA A 141 11.15 -11.83 3.70
CA ALA A 141 10.26 -10.70 3.93
C ALA A 141 11.05 -9.39 4.03
N THR A 142 12.16 -9.36 4.77
CA THR A 142 13.05 -8.18 4.88
C THR A 142 13.54 -7.73 3.50
N TRP A 143 13.95 -8.67 2.65
CA TRP A 143 14.35 -8.36 1.26
C TRP A 143 13.20 -7.80 0.43
N ALA A 144 12.00 -8.35 0.59
CA ALA A 144 10.83 -7.92 -0.16
C ALA A 144 10.32 -6.54 0.31
N ASP A 145 10.40 -6.24 1.61
CA ASP A 145 10.03 -4.95 2.20
C ASP A 145 11.04 -3.84 1.86
N HIS A 146 12.34 -4.14 1.93
CA HIS A 146 13.38 -3.11 1.91
C HIS A 146 14.33 -3.16 0.72
N GLY A 147 14.29 -4.22 -0.10
CA GLY A 147 15.17 -4.37 -1.27
C GLY A 147 15.06 -3.23 -2.28
N TYR A 148 13.92 -2.54 -2.32
CA TYR A 148 13.73 -1.35 -3.18
C TYR A 148 14.71 -0.20 -2.83
N ILE A 149 15.14 -0.09 -1.56
CA ILE A 149 16.12 0.92 -1.15
C ILE A 149 17.46 0.62 -1.81
N ALA A 150 17.89 -0.64 -1.82
CA ALA A 150 19.12 -1.06 -2.50
C ALA A 150 19.04 -0.84 -4.02
N SER A 151 17.92 -1.21 -4.66
CA SER A 151 17.68 -0.96 -6.09
C SER A 151 17.77 0.52 -6.44
N ASN A 152 17.02 1.37 -5.73
CA ASN A 152 16.96 2.79 -6.01
C ASN A 152 18.32 3.47 -5.79
N LEU A 153 19.02 3.15 -4.69
CA LEU A 153 20.36 3.67 -4.43
C LEU A 153 21.36 3.23 -5.50
N ALA A 154 21.30 1.98 -5.96
CA ALA A 154 22.17 1.53 -7.03
C ALA A 154 21.89 2.29 -8.34
N ASP A 155 20.62 2.50 -8.69
CA ASP A 155 20.22 3.27 -9.88
C ASP A 155 20.67 4.75 -9.82
N HIS A 156 20.76 5.35 -8.64
CA HIS A 156 21.22 6.74 -8.45
C HIS A 156 22.63 6.99 -9.00
N HIS A 157 23.56 6.02 -8.88
CA HIS A 157 24.95 6.17 -9.32
C HIS A 157 25.09 6.21 -10.86
N GLN A 158 24.07 5.79 -11.62
CA GLN A 158 24.15 5.75 -13.09
C GLN A 158 23.54 6.95 -13.81
N ARG A 159 22.78 7.81 -13.12
CA ARG A 159 22.19 8.97 -13.78
C ARG A 159 23.29 10.02 -14.01
N PRO A 160 23.54 10.43 -15.28
CA PRO A 160 24.55 11.43 -15.59
C PRO A 160 24.34 12.69 -14.74
N HIS A 161 25.43 13.19 -14.16
CA HIS A 161 25.40 14.45 -13.43
C HIS A 161 24.83 15.56 -14.32
N HIS A 162 23.70 16.10 -13.86
CA HIS A 162 22.99 17.34 -14.18
C HIS A 162 23.32 18.06 -15.51
N LYS A 163 22.27 18.32 -16.29
CA LYS A 163 22.23 19.46 -17.23
C LYS A 163 22.57 20.73 -16.43
N THR A 164 23.30 21.67 -17.05
CA THR A 164 23.76 22.90 -16.40
C THR A 164 22.62 23.59 -15.64
N PRO A 165 22.79 23.92 -14.34
CA PRO A 165 21.77 24.64 -13.58
C PRO A 165 21.33 25.92 -14.30
N LEU A 166 20.07 26.32 -14.12
CA LEU A 166 19.58 27.61 -14.61
C LEU A 166 20.50 28.74 -14.12
N SER A 167 20.72 29.76 -14.95
CA SER A 167 21.40 30.96 -14.49
C SER A 167 20.58 31.65 -13.39
N GLY A 168 21.22 32.40 -12.50
CA GLY A 168 20.51 33.06 -11.38
C GLY A 168 19.38 34.00 -11.85
N GLU A 169 19.59 34.72 -12.96
CA GLU A 169 18.59 35.60 -13.56
C GLU A 169 17.42 34.80 -14.14
N GLU A 170 17.71 33.71 -14.86
CA GLU A 170 16.70 32.84 -15.45
C GLU A 170 15.87 32.12 -14.37
N GLN A 171 16.53 31.59 -13.34
CA GLN A 171 15.87 31.00 -12.18
C GLN A 171 14.94 32.00 -11.49
N HIS A 172 15.40 33.24 -11.29
CA HIS A 172 14.59 34.27 -10.66
C HIS A 172 13.34 34.59 -11.49
N ALA A 173 13.51 34.84 -12.80
CA ALA A 173 12.41 35.14 -13.71
C ALA A 173 11.36 34.01 -13.75
N TRP A 174 11.80 32.75 -13.86
CA TRP A 174 10.88 31.61 -13.84
C TRP A 174 10.19 31.41 -12.48
N THR A 175 10.90 31.66 -11.39
CA THR A 175 10.32 31.58 -10.04
C THR A 175 9.24 32.63 -9.85
N GLU A 176 9.47 33.88 -10.27
CA GLU A 176 8.45 34.93 -10.20
C GLU A 176 7.22 34.60 -11.05
N ARG A 177 7.44 34.08 -12.27
CA ARG A 177 6.37 33.65 -13.16
C ARG A 177 5.52 32.53 -12.53
N ALA A 178 6.17 31.48 -12.04
CA ALA A 178 5.48 30.37 -11.39
C ALA A 178 4.73 30.81 -10.12
N GLN A 179 5.30 31.71 -9.31
CA GLN A 179 4.62 32.27 -8.15
C GLN A 179 3.39 33.11 -8.53
N ALA A 180 3.47 33.86 -9.63
CA ALA A 180 2.34 34.62 -10.14
C ALA A 180 1.21 33.69 -10.60
N ALA A 181 1.52 32.63 -11.35
CA ALA A 181 0.55 31.62 -11.77
C ALA A 181 -0.06 30.86 -10.59
N GLN A 182 0.74 30.49 -9.58
CA GLN A 182 0.24 29.86 -8.36
C GLN A 182 -0.82 30.73 -7.66
N ARG A 183 -0.59 32.05 -7.55
CA ARG A 183 -1.57 32.97 -6.94
C ARG A 183 -2.87 33.08 -7.74
N ARG A 184 -2.83 32.82 -9.05
CA ARG A 184 -4.02 32.76 -9.92
C ARG A 184 -4.69 31.38 -9.94
N GLY A 185 -4.05 30.35 -9.38
CA GLY A 185 -4.52 28.97 -9.44
C GLY A 185 -4.22 28.28 -10.79
N GLU A 186 -3.26 28.80 -11.55
CA GLU A 186 -2.87 28.33 -12.89
C GLU A 186 -1.59 27.48 -12.88
N LEU A 187 -1.19 26.99 -11.69
CA LEU A 187 -0.05 26.09 -11.50
C LEU A 187 -0.57 24.74 -11.02
N GLU A 188 -0.57 23.75 -11.90
CA GLU A 188 -1.08 22.40 -11.61
C GLU A 188 0.07 21.48 -11.19
N LEU A 189 0.09 21.07 -9.92
CA LEU A 189 1.11 20.15 -9.39
C LEU A 189 0.81 18.71 -9.81
N THR A 190 1.82 17.96 -10.25
CA THR A 190 1.62 16.62 -10.84
C THR A 190 2.31 15.51 -10.07
N GLU A 191 3.62 15.64 -9.86
CA GLU A 191 4.46 14.63 -9.22
C GLU A 191 5.39 15.29 -8.21
N SER A 192 5.70 14.59 -7.11
CA SER A 192 6.65 15.06 -6.10
C SER A 192 7.52 13.93 -5.58
N TRP A 193 8.80 14.24 -5.32
CA TRP A 193 9.78 13.33 -4.73
C TRP A 193 10.81 14.09 -3.90
N HIS A 194 11.57 13.38 -3.08
CA HIS A 194 12.73 13.98 -2.40
C HIS A 194 14.01 13.77 -3.22
N ALA A 195 14.87 14.78 -3.24
CA ALA A 195 16.25 14.67 -3.69
C ALA A 195 17.16 14.11 -2.59
N ALA A 196 18.41 13.79 -2.95
CA ALA A 196 19.41 13.23 -2.02
C ALA A 196 19.74 14.13 -0.82
N ASP A 197 19.64 15.45 -0.98
CA ASP A 197 19.79 16.43 0.10
C ASP A 197 18.55 16.57 1.00
N GLY A 198 17.50 15.80 0.73
CA GLY A 198 16.25 15.78 1.48
C GLY A 198 15.25 16.88 1.11
N GLN A 199 15.57 17.77 0.18
CA GLN A 199 14.60 18.77 -0.28
C GLN A 199 13.56 18.14 -1.23
N PRO A 200 12.26 18.51 -1.11
CA PRO A 200 11.26 18.08 -2.06
C PRO A 200 11.48 18.77 -3.41
N ILE A 201 11.24 18.01 -4.47
CA ILE A 201 11.11 18.48 -5.85
C ILE A 201 9.69 18.17 -6.29
N THR A 202 9.03 19.14 -6.91
CA THR A 202 7.66 19.00 -7.41
C THR A 202 7.60 19.44 -8.86
N LEU A 203 7.03 18.63 -9.73
CA LEU A 203 6.69 19.03 -11.10
C LEU A 203 5.34 19.72 -11.12
N ALA A 204 5.24 20.75 -11.96
CA ALA A 204 4.01 21.45 -12.17
C ALA A 204 3.85 21.88 -13.63
N TYR A 205 2.62 21.83 -14.13
CA TYR A 205 2.25 22.49 -15.38
C TYR A 205 1.96 23.96 -15.10
N LEU A 206 2.73 24.82 -15.75
CA LEU A 206 2.49 26.24 -15.83
C LEU A 206 1.73 26.52 -17.12
N VAL A 207 0.47 26.94 -17.00
CA VAL A 207 -0.40 27.25 -18.15
C VAL A 207 -0.38 28.76 -18.39
N GLU A 208 0.12 29.19 -19.55
CA GLU A 208 0.13 30.59 -20.00
C GLU A 208 -0.29 30.64 -21.48
N ASP A 209 -1.28 31.48 -21.81
CA ASP A 209 -1.70 31.75 -23.20
C ASP A 209 -1.95 30.50 -24.07
N ASP A 210 -2.64 29.50 -23.51
CA ASP A 210 -2.92 28.16 -24.11
C ASP A 210 -1.69 27.24 -24.32
N ASP A 211 -0.48 27.67 -23.92
CA ASP A 211 0.72 26.85 -23.87
C ASP A 211 0.97 26.31 -22.44
N SER A 212 1.41 25.05 -22.34
CA SER A 212 1.74 24.40 -21.07
C SER A 212 3.23 24.11 -21.00
N THR A 213 3.91 24.68 -20.00
CA THR A 213 5.33 24.42 -19.73
C THR A 213 5.46 23.63 -18.44
N VAL A 214 6.27 22.57 -18.43
CA VAL A 214 6.58 21.83 -17.21
C VAL A 214 7.67 22.56 -16.45
N VAL A 215 7.38 22.99 -15.22
CA VAL A 215 8.36 23.61 -14.33
C VAL A 215 8.68 22.69 -13.16
N ALA A 216 9.95 22.65 -12.78
CA ALA A 216 10.42 21.88 -11.64
C ALA A 216 10.68 22.80 -10.46
N LEU A 217 9.94 22.60 -9.37
CA LEU A 217 9.99 23.39 -8.16
C LEU A 217 10.87 22.68 -7.13
N ARG A 218 11.69 23.43 -6.40
CA ARG A 218 12.46 22.93 -5.27
C ARG A 218 12.02 23.62 -3.98
N GLY A 219 11.65 22.83 -2.98
CA GLY A 219 10.99 23.30 -1.77
C GLY A 219 9.48 23.07 -1.80
N ASP A 220 8.82 23.31 -0.68
CA ASP A 220 7.37 23.15 -0.54
C ASP A 220 6.63 24.29 -1.28
N PRO A 221 5.83 24.01 -2.32
CA PRO A 221 5.09 25.03 -3.06
C PRO A 221 4.13 25.85 -2.18
N ASP A 222 3.66 25.30 -1.06
CA ASP A 222 2.75 25.97 -0.13
C ASP A 222 3.48 26.78 0.96
N ALA A 223 4.82 26.77 0.96
CA ALA A 223 5.65 27.55 1.86
C ALA A 223 6.36 28.71 1.14
N PRO A 224 6.74 29.79 1.82
CA PRO A 224 7.62 30.79 1.22
C PRO A 224 9.02 30.19 0.96
N GLY A 225 9.68 30.63 -0.12
CA GLY A 225 11.10 30.37 -0.36
C GLY A 225 11.43 29.20 -1.30
N TRP A 226 10.43 28.56 -1.91
CA TRP A 226 10.67 27.63 -3.02
C TRP A 226 11.14 28.35 -4.28
N GLN A 227 11.84 27.62 -5.16
CA GLN A 227 12.44 28.17 -6.39
C GLN A 227 12.26 27.21 -7.56
N VAL A 228 12.19 27.75 -8.78
CA VAL A 228 12.23 26.95 -10.01
C VAL A 228 13.68 26.52 -10.27
N ILE A 229 13.90 25.22 -10.51
CA ILE A 229 15.22 24.63 -10.79
C ILE A 229 15.36 24.10 -12.22
N GLY A 230 14.27 24.10 -12.98
CA GLY A 230 14.25 23.69 -14.38
C GLY A 230 12.91 24.00 -15.03
N HIS A 231 12.93 24.16 -16.35
CA HIS A 231 11.76 24.24 -17.21
C HIS A 231 11.96 23.30 -18.39
N HIS A 232 10.88 22.63 -18.79
CA HIS A 232 10.91 21.51 -19.72
C HIS A 232 9.65 21.50 -20.58
N VAL A 233 9.77 20.92 -21.77
CA VAL A 233 8.63 20.80 -22.69
C VAL A 233 7.64 19.73 -22.20
N HIS A 234 8.12 18.69 -21.52
CA HIS A 234 7.29 17.59 -21.01
C HIS A 234 7.96 16.84 -19.85
N ASP A 235 7.15 16.18 -19.01
CA ASP A 235 7.54 15.49 -17.76
C ASP A 235 8.69 14.48 -17.96
N TYR A 236 8.71 13.78 -19.10
CA TYR A 236 9.76 12.81 -19.40
C TYR A 236 11.16 13.45 -19.48
N GLU A 237 11.28 14.66 -20.05
CA GLU A 237 12.56 15.36 -20.11
C GLU A 237 12.98 15.84 -18.72
N ALA A 238 12.00 16.34 -17.94
CA ALA A 238 12.21 16.78 -16.58
C ALA A 238 12.79 15.64 -15.72
N GLY A 239 12.19 14.44 -15.79
CA GLY A 239 12.67 13.27 -15.04
C GLY A 239 14.10 12.81 -15.37
N GLN A 240 14.62 13.16 -16.55
CA GLN A 240 16.01 12.86 -16.96
C GLN A 240 17.00 13.96 -16.56
N ALA A 241 16.56 15.22 -16.52
CA ALA A 241 17.41 16.37 -16.23
C ALA A 241 17.53 16.68 -14.73
N LEU A 242 16.49 16.36 -13.95
CA LEU A 242 16.38 16.73 -12.54
C LEU A 242 17.11 15.76 -11.60
N PRO A 243 17.42 16.20 -10.37
CA PRO A 243 17.90 15.30 -9.33
C PRO A 243 16.97 14.11 -9.15
N ALA A 244 17.58 12.93 -9.14
CA ALA A 244 16.87 11.67 -9.05
C ALA A 244 16.10 11.53 -7.73
N ALA A 245 14.97 10.83 -7.78
CA ALA A 245 14.15 10.54 -6.63
C ALA A 245 14.83 9.54 -5.69
N VAL A 246 14.99 9.92 -4.43
CA VAL A 246 15.43 8.99 -3.39
C VAL A 246 14.33 8.00 -3.00
N PRO A 247 14.70 6.84 -2.41
CA PRO A 247 13.70 5.93 -1.84
C PRO A 247 12.72 6.67 -0.91
N PRO A 248 11.39 6.53 -1.11
CA PRO A 248 10.42 7.14 -0.21
C PRO A 248 10.53 6.53 1.19
N GLY A 249 10.21 7.36 2.19
CA GLY A 249 10.08 6.93 3.58
C GLY A 249 8.83 6.09 3.83
N VAL A 250 8.71 5.58 5.05
CA VAL A 250 7.55 4.82 5.54
C VAL A 250 6.99 5.49 6.79
N LEU A 251 5.66 5.42 6.97
CA LEU A 251 5.01 5.98 8.16
C LEU A 251 5.40 5.23 9.45
N ARG A 252 5.59 3.91 9.34
CA ARG A 252 5.94 3.00 10.44
C ARG A 252 7.06 2.09 9.95
N ALA A 253 8.22 2.19 10.60
CA ALA A 253 9.39 1.39 10.24
C ALA A 253 9.31 -0.06 10.75
N ASP A 254 8.41 -0.32 11.70
CA ASP A 254 8.17 -1.61 12.36
C ASP A 254 7.07 -2.44 11.69
N VAL A 255 6.42 -1.90 10.65
CA VAL A 255 5.35 -2.59 9.92
C VAL A 255 5.90 -3.23 8.66
N SER A 256 5.62 -4.51 8.49
CA SER A 256 5.95 -5.31 7.31
C SER A 256 4.67 -5.76 6.63
N GLN A 257 4.62 -5.71 5.30
CA GLN A 257 3.46 -6.25 4.58
C GLN A 257 3.42 -7.78 4.61
N PHE A 258 4.59 -8.43 4.75
CA PHE A 258 4.73 -9.89 4.72
C PHE A 258 4.74 -10.52 6.12
N ASN A 259 5.02 -9.73 7.16
CA ASN A 259 4.97 -10.18 8.57
C ASN A 259 3.79 -9.53 9.32
N ARG A 260 2.64 -9.38 8.65
CA ARG A 260 1.43 -8.89 9.31
C ARG A 260 0.99 -9.92 10.35
N PRO A 261 0.65 -9.48 11.58
CA PRO A 261 -0.11 -10.32 12.49
C PRO A 261 -1.38 -10.80 11.79
N ALA A 262 -1.89 -11.98 12.18
CA ALA A 262 -3.21 -12.40 11.72
C ALA A 262 -4.22 -11.28 11.99
N PRO A 263 -5.05 -10.89 11.01
CA PRO A 263 -6.04 -9.85 11.20
C PRO A 263 -6.92 -10.23 12.39
N ALA A 264 -7.28 -9.24 13.20
CA ALA A 264 -8.23 -9.47 14.27
C ALA A 264 -9.55 -10.00 13.67
N PRO A 265 -10.25 -10.89 14.39
CA PRO A 265 -11.65 -11.21 14.12
C PRO A 265 -12.47 -9.92 13.99
N GLU A 266 -12.98 -9.60 12.80
CA GLU A 266 -13.84 -8.43 12.59
C GLU A 266 -15.25 -8.87 12.22
N VAL A 267 -16.24 -8.32 12.95
CA VAL A 267 -17.65 -8.43 12.55
C VAL A 267 -17.92 -7.30 11.57
N SER A 268 -18.28 -7.65 10.33
CA SER A 268 -18.51 -6.62 9.32
C SER A 268 -19.71 -5.74 9.68
N LEU A 269 -19.67 -4.47 9.28
CA LEU A 269 -20.81 -3.57 9.48
C LEU A 269 -22.11 -4.12 8.86
N GLN A 270 -22.00 -4.84 7.73
CA GLN A 270 -23.14 -5.50 7.10
C GLN A 270 -23.77 -6.57 8.00
N GLU A 271 -22.95 -7.31 8.76
CA GLU A 271 -23.44 -8.29 9.72
C GLU A 271 -24.11 -7.62 10.91
N LEU A 272 -23.53 -6.56 11.47
CA LEU A 272 -24.16 -5.81 12.55
C LEU A 272 -25.51 -5.21 12.12
N ILE A 273 -25.59 -4.68 10.90
CA ILE A 273 -26.85 -4.20 10.32
C ILE A 273 -27.85 -5.35 10.19
N ARG A 274 -27.42 -6.53 9.73
CA ARG A 274 -28.28 -7.72 9.65
C ARG A 274 -28.78 -8.13 11.04
N ASP A 275 -27.91 -8.15 12.04
CA ASP A 275 -28.25 -8.52 13.42
C ASP A 275 -29.31 -7.57 14.01
N VAL A 276 -29.21 -6.26 13.73
CA VAL A 276 -30.24 -5.28 14.10
C VAL A 276 -31.55 -5.47 13.32
N ILE A 277 -31.48 -5.81 12.03
CA ILE A 277 -32.67 -6.08 11.21
C ILE A 277 -33.40 -7.34 11.69
N GLU A 278 -32.66 -8.36 12.14
CA GLU A 278 -33.17 -9.64 12.63
C GLU A 278 -33.55 -9.60 14.12
N ALA A 279 -33.17 -8.55 14.84
CA ALA A 279 -33.43 -8.35 16.27
C ALA A 279 -34.94 -8.39 16.59
N GLN A 280 -35.29 -9.15 17.62
CA GLN A 280 -36.66 -9.22 18.15
C GLN A 280 -36.78 -8.51 19.50
N THR A 281 -35.66 -8.43 20.23
CA THR A 281 -35.56 -7.77 21.52
C THR A 281 -34.67 -6.53 21.41
N ALA A 282 -34.88 -5.57 22.31
CA ALA A 282 -33.98 -4.43 22.46
C ALA A 282 -32.54 -4.87 22.83
N GLY A 283 -32.41 -5.95 23.61
CA GLY A 283 -31.12 -6.54 23.95
C GLY A 283 -30.30 -7.03 22.74
N ASP A 284 -30.95 -7.61 21.72
CA ASP A 284 -30.25 -8.06 20.50
C ASP A 284 -29.65 -6.86 19.73
N ALA A 285 -30.44 -5.78 19.60
CA ALA A 285 -29.99 -4.55 18.96
C ALA A 285 -28.91 -3.83 19.79
N SER A 286 -29.02 -3.84 21.13
CA SER A 286 -27.99 -3.35 22.05
C SER A 286 -26.66 -4.08 21.83
N ASN A 287 -26.69 -5.41 21.76
CA ASN A 287 -25.48 -6.22 21.58
C ASN A 287 -24.76 -5.91 20.24
N ALA A 288 -25.51 -5.66 19.17
CA ALA A 288 -24.93 -5.24 17.89
C ALA A 288 -24.23 -3.86 17.99
N LEU A 289 -24.82 -2.90 18.71
CA LEU A 289 -24.22 -1.57 18.92
C LEU A 289 -23.02 -1.60 19.89
N LEU A 290 -23.07 -2.42 20.94
CA LEU A 290 -21.93 -2.66 21.83
C LEU A 290 -20.76 -3.32 21.08
N THR A 291 -21.06 -4.25 20.17
CA THR A 291 -20.05 -4.84 19.28
C THR A 291 -19.47 -3.80 18.33
N ALA A 292 -20.30 -2.88 17.80
CA ALA A 292 -19.85 -1.79 16.92
C ALA A 292 -18.85 -0.83 17.59
N THR A 293 -19.01 -0.63 18.91
CA THR A 293 -18.23 0.31 19.74
C THR A 293 -17.16 -0.36 20.59
N GLN A 294 -17.03 -1.69 20.48
CA GLN A 294 -16.10 -2.49 21.29
C GLN A 294 -14.66 -2.00 21.10
N ARG A 295 -13.94 -1.84 22.22
CA ARG A 295 -12.50 -1.52 22.23
C ARG A 295 -11.66 -2.79 22.43
N GLY A 296 -10.39 -2.73 22.07
CA GLY A 296 -9.40 -3.79 22.33
C GLY A 296 -9.10 -4.65 21.09
N TYR A 297 -8.65 -5.89 21.31
CA TYR A 297 -8.20 -6.77 20.21
C TYR A 297 -9.29 -7.01 19.15
N ASN A 298 -10.55 -7.14 19.58
CA ASN A 298 -11.73 -7.25 18.71
C ASN A 298 -12.40 -5.88 18.55
N ALA A 299 -11.62 -4.85 18.21
CA ALA A 299 -12.15 -3.50 18.05
C ALA A 299 -13.29 -3.49 17.03
N GLY A 300 -14.41 -2.88 17.39
CA GLY A 300 -15.56 -2.71 16.52
C GLY A 300 -15.30 -1.72 15.39
N PRO A 301 -16.14 -1.73 14.34
CA PRO A 301 -15.99 -0.88 13.16
C PRO A 301 -15.87 0.63 13.46
N MET A 302 -16.49 1.15 14.54
CA MET A 302 -16.34 2.57 14.89
C MET A 302 -14.95 2.90 15.43
N ILE A 303 -14.36 2.00 16.23
CA ILE A 303 -12.99 2.13 16.72
C ILE A 303 -12.00 2.01 15.56
N ARG A 304 -12.21 1.06 14.63
CA ARG A 304 -11.38 0.91 13.43
C ARG A 304 -11.40 2.15 12.52
N LEU A 305 -12.57 2.77 12.36
CA LEU A 305 -12.70 4.01 11.61
C LEU A 305 -11.90 5.15 12.26
N GLN A 306 -11.93 5.25 13.60
CA GLN A 306 -11.11 6.20 14.33
C GLN A 306 -9.61 5.95 14.09
N GLU A 307 -9.15 4.70 14.24
CA GLU A 307 -7.75 4.30 14.01
C GLU A 307 -7.28 4.64 12.59
N LEU A 308 -8.13 4.44 11.58
CA LEU A 308 -7.85 4.80 10.18
C LEU A 308 -7.64 6.31 10.01
N VAL A 309 -8.56 7.13 10.54
CA VAL A 309 -8.47 8.60 10.44
C VAL A 309 -7.24 9.12 11.18
N GLU A 310 -6.95 8.59 12.36
CA GLU A 310 -5.76 8.96 13.13
C GLU A 310 -4.46 8.57 12.42
N THR A 311 -4.39 7.37 11.86
CA THR A 311 -3.22 6.91 11.07
C THR A 311 -3.04 7.77 9.81
N THR A 312 -4.14 8.14 9.15
CA THR A 312 -4.11 9.03 7.98
C THR A 312 -3.66 10.44 8.35
N SER A 313 -4.05 10.95 9.53
CA SER A 313 -3.56 12.22 10.07
C SER A 313 -2.05 12.20 10.28
N GLN A 314 -1.51 11.10 10.82
CA GLN A 314 -0.08 10.92 11.00
C GLN A 314 0.66 10.86 9.65
N PHE A 315 0.10 10.16 8.65
CA PHE A 315 0.65 10.17 7.29
C PHE A 315 0.72 11.59 6.72
N ALA A 316 -0.37 12.35 6.77
CA ALA A 316 -0.40 13.72 6.28
C ALA A 316 0.62 14.63 7.00
N SER A 317 0.81 14.44 8.31
CA SER A 317 1.83 15.17 9.07
C SER A 317 3.25 14.76 8.67
N ALA A 318 3.47 13.50 8.30
CA ALA A 318 4.77 12.96 7.92
C ALA A 318 5.22 13.39 6.50
N LEU A 319 4.34 14.00 5.71
CA LEU A 319 4.71 14.64 4.44
C LEU A 319 5.60 15.88 4.64
N GLU A 320 5.64 16.43 5.87
CA GLU A 320 6.44 17.62 6.23
C GLU A 320 6.13 18.90 5.41
N THR A 321 5.01 18.94 4.67
CA THR A 321 4.54 20.12 3.93
C THR A 321 3.54 20.96 4.73
N VAL A 322 3.32 22.21 4.32
CA VAL A 322 2.29 23.10 4.88
C VAL A 322 0.90 22.51 4.68
N GLN A 323 0.56 22.08 3.46
CA GLN A 323 -0.75 21.45 3.19
C GLN A 323 -0.91 20.14 3.97
N GLY A 324 0.14 19.31 4.08
CA GLY A 324 0.13 18.08 4.88
C GLY A 324 -0.23 18.34 6.35
N ARG A 325 0.37 19.36 6.97
CA ARG A 325 0.04 19.78 8.34
C ARG A 325 -1.41 20.26 8.50
N GLN A 326 -1.94 21.00 7.52
CA GLN A 326 -3.34 21.44 7.54
C GLN A 326 -4.31 20.26 7.41
N ILE A 327 -4.03 19.31 6.51
CA ILE A 327 -4.82 18.08 6.36
C ILE A 327 -4.77 17.25 7.64
N ALA A 328 -3.59 17.08 8.23
CA ALA A 328 -3.41 16.35 9.48
C ALA A 328 -4.27 16.95 10.62
N ALA A 329 -4.28 18.28 10.76
CA ALA A 329 -5.08 18.97 11.77
C ALA A 329 -6.60 18.76 11.55
N ARG A 330 -7.06 18.80 10.29
CA ARG A 330 -8.46 18.51 9.94
C ARG A 330 -8.84 17.06 10.27
N LEU A 331 -8.00 16.10 9.90
CA LEU A 331 -8.21 14.68 10.20
C LEU A 331 -8.19 14.41 11.72
N ALA A 332 -7.31 15.07 12.47
CA ALA A 332 -7.28 14.95 13.93
C ALA A 332 -8.57 15.50 14.59
N ALA A 333 -9.17 16.56 14.01
CA ALA A 333 -10.47 17.05 14.46
C ALA A 333 -11.60 16.07 14.16
N LEU A 334 -11.59 15.42 12.98
CA LEU A 334 -12.54 14.37 12.63
C LEU A 334 -12.40 13.15 13.55
N GLY A 335 -11.18 12.74 13.90
CA GLY A 335 -10.94 11.65 14.87
C GLY A 335 -11.61 11.90 16.21
N ARG A 336 -11.55 13.15 16.74
CA ARG A 336 -12.26 13.53 17.97
C ARG A 336 -13.78 13.48 17.84
N GLN A 337 -14.33 13.81 16.67
CA GLN A 337 -15.78 13.69 16.41
C GLN A 337 -16.21 12.22 16.38
N ILE A 338 -15.40 11.33 15.79
CA ILE A 338 -15.67 9.90 15.78
C ILE A 338 -15.61 9.32 17.20
N ASP A 339 -14.64 9.70 18.03
CA ASP A 339 -14.59 9.27 19.44
C ASP A 339 -15.86 9.70 20.20
N PHE A 340 -16.29 10.95 20.01
CA PHE A 340 -17.54 11.44 20.60
C PHE A 340 -18.74 10.59 20.16
N LEU A 341 -18.92 10.40 18.85
CA LEU A 341 -20.02 9.58 18.32
C LEU A 341 -19.97 8.13 18.81
N THR A 342 -18.76 7.57 18.94
CA THR A 342 -18.56 6.22 19.47
C THR A 342 -19.06 6.10 20.91
N ARG A 343 -18.78 7.10 21.75
CA ARG A 343 -19.28 7.15 23.13
C ARG A 343 -20.80 7.30 23.20
N GLU A 344 -21.38 8.17 22.38
CA GLU A 344 -22.84 8.34 22.32
C GLU A 344 -23.56 7.06 21.86
N VAL A 345 -23.02 6.36 20.85
CA VAL A 345 -23.59 5.07 20.40
C VAL A 345 -23.46 4.00 21.47
N HIS A 346 -22.34 3.99 22.21
CA HIS A 346 -22.13 3.07 23.32
C HIS A 346 -23.14 3.32 24.45
N GLU A 347 -23.36 4.58 24.84
CA GLU A 347 -24.36 4.95 25.85
C GLU A 347 -25.79 4.58 25.41
N ALA A 348 -26.16 4.86 24.15
CA ALA A 348 -27.45 4.46 23.61
C ALA A 348 -27.62 2.92 23.57
N ALA A 349 -26.54 2.18 23.35
CA ALA A 349 -26.56 0.72 23.41
C ALA A 349 -26.81 0.20 24.82
N GLU A 350 -26.17 0.80 25.83
CA GLU A 350 -26.42 0.49 27.25
C GLU A 350 -27.87 0.81 27.64
N ASP A 351 -28.40 1.96 27.23
CA ASP A 351 -29.82 2.34 27.47
C ASP A 351 -30.80 1.35 26.82
N LEU A 352 -30.49 0.92 25.59
CA LEU A 352 -31.28 -0.08 24.88
C LEU A 352 -31.18 -1.47 25.53
N GLY A 353 -30.01 -1.81 26.08
CA GLY A 353 -29.78 -3.05 26.83
C GLY A 353 -30.50 -3.07 28.18
N ALA A 354 -30.61 -1.93 28.83
CA ALA A 354 -31.42 -1.74 30.04
C ALA A 354 -32.93 -1.78 29.75
N THR A 355 -33.33 -1.56 28.50
CA THR A 355 -34.73 -1.58 28.07
C THR A 355 -35.21 -3.01 27.85
N VAL A 356 -36.08 -3.52 28.75
CA VAL A 356 -36.74 -4.82 28.56
C VAL A 356 -37.93 -4.65 27.61
N ALA A 357 -37.67 -4.54 26.31
CA ALA A 357 -38.68 -4.41 25.27
C ALA A 357 -38.50 -5.41 24.12
N VAL A 358 -39.62 -5.75 23.50
CA VAL A 358 -39.68 -6.56 22.27
C VAL A 358 -40.36 -5.76 21.17
N LEU A 359 -40.06 -6.09 19.92
CA LEU A 359 -40.75 -5.47 18.79
C LEU A 359 -42.25 -5.77 18.83
N PRO A 360 -43.13 -4.79 18.52
CA PRO A 360 -44.57 -5.01 18.53
C PRO A 360 -45.02 -6.11 17.54
N PRO A 361 -46.04 -6.91 17.89
CA PRO A 361 -46.47 -8.06 17.09
C PRO A 361 -47.05 -7.71 15.71
N HIS A 362 -47.44 -6.45 15.47
CA HIS A 362 -47.88 -6.01 14.15
C HIS A 362 -46.73 -5.90 13.13
N ARG A 363 -45.47 -6.01 13.57
CA ARG A 363 -44.29 -6.17 12.69
C ARG A 363 -44.13 -7.64 12.30
N THR A 364 -45.08 -8.14 11.50
CA THR A 364 -45.13 -9.55 11.12
C THR A 364 -44.08 -9.91 10.06
N PRO A 365 -43.30 -10.99 10.24
CA PRO A 365 -42.35 -11.44 9.23
C PRO A 365 -43.08 -11.86 7.95
N MET A 366 -42.58 -11.42 6.79
CA MET A 366 -43.13 -11.83 5.50
C MET A 366 -42.62 -13.21 5.11
N LEU A 367 -43.53 -14.16 4.82
CA LEU A 367 -43.18 -15.46 4.28
C LEU A 367 -42.55 -15.31 2.89
N ARG A 368 -41.24 -15.52 2.78
CA ARG A 368 -40.52 -15.59 1.50
C ARG A 368 -40.35 -17.06 1.10
N ALA A 369 -41.40 -17.64 0.51
CA ALA A 369 -41.36 -19.03 0.02
C ALA A 369 -40.59 -19.20 -1.30
N ARG A 370 -40.20 -18.10 -1.96
CA ARG A 370 -39.44 -18.13 -3.22
C ARG A 370 -38.06 -17.50 -3.02
N PRO A 371 -36.97 -18.19 -3.40
CA PRO A 371 -35.64 -17.59 -3.43
C PRO A 371 -35.68 -16.31 -4.26
N ARG A 372 -35.14 -15.22 -3.73
CA ARG A 372 -34.97 -13.98 -4.50
C ARG A 372 -34.05 -14.29 -5.69
N PRO A 373 -34.46 -14.04 -6.95
CA PRO A 373 -33.54 -14.16 -8.08
C PRO A 373 -32.33 -13.26 -7.83
N ALA A 374 -31.13 -13.76 -8.07
CA ALA A 374 -29.93 -12.94 -8.04
C ALA A 374 -30.12 -11.70 -8.93
N PRO A 375 -29.62 -10.51 -8.54
CA PRO A 375 -29.73 -9.34 -9.39
C PRO A 375 -28.96 -9.57 -10.70
N GLY A 376 -29.69 -9.64 -11.82
CA GLY A 376 -29.17 -9.35 -13.16
C GLY A 376 -28.58 -10.50 -13.97
N THR A 377 -29.44 -11.29 -14.62
CA THR A 377 -29.34 -11.58 -16.06
C THR A 377 -30.74 -11.94 -16.57
N THR A 378 -31.63 -10.96 -16.68
CA THR A 378 -32.89 -11.16 -17.41
C THR A 378 -32.68 -10.65 -18.83
N LEU A 379 -32.49 -11.57 -19.77
CA LEU A 379 -32.57 -11.28 -21.21
C LEU A 379 -33.94 -10.64 -21.51
N PRO A 380 -34.04 -9.69 -22.45
CA PRO A 380 -35.33 -9.08 -22.80
C PRO A 380 -36.30 -10.16 -23.29
N ALA A 381 -37.50 -10.21 -22.70
CA ALA A 381 -38.56 -11.10 -23.13
C ALA A 381 -38.94 -10.82 -24.59
N ALA A 382 -39.05 -11.89 -25.39
CA ALA A 382 -39.52 -11.81 -26.77
C ALA A 382 -40.95 -11.25 -26.84
N LEU A 383 -41.18 -10.33 -27.78
CA LEU A 383 -42.47 -9.70 -28.04
C LEU A 383 -43.56 -10.75 -28.38
N PRO A 384 -44.78 -10.64 -27.82
CA PRO A 384 -45.86 -11.59 -28.11
C PRO A 384 -46.35 -11.45 -29.56
N GLN A 385 -46.45 -12.58 -30.25
CA GLN A 385 -46.99 -12.68 -31.60
C GLN A 385 -48.48 -12.30 -31.61
N ARG A 386 -48.85 -11.37 -32.50
CA ARG A 386 -50.24 -11.03 -32.84
C ARG A 386 -50.94 -12.23 -33.46
N THR A 387 -51.92 -12.79 -32.78
CA THR A 387 -52.95 -13.63 -33.39
C THR A 387 -54.12 -12.76 -33.87
N THR A 388 -54.44 -12.89 -35.16
CA THR A 388 -55.55 -12.24 -35.86
C THR A 388 -56.90 -12.82 -35.43
N PRO A 389 -57.99 -12.02 -35.37
CA PRO A 389 -59.31 -12.51 -35.02
C PRO A 389 -60.02 -13.11 -36.24
N ALA A 390 -60.48 -14.36 -36.12
CA ALA A 390 -61.39 -14.97 -37.08
C ALA A 390 -62.84 -14.62 -36.73
N THR A 391 -63.46 -13.88 -37.64
CA THR A 391 -64.85 -13.45 -37.66
C THR A 391 -65.80 -14.64 -37.80
N ARG A 392 -66.85 -14.70 -36.96
CA ARG A 392 -68.00 -15.62 -37.07
C ARG A 392 -69.15 -14.92 -37.79
N ARG A 393 -69.83 -15.62 -38.72
CA ARG A 393 -71.23 -15.40 -39.13
C ARG A 393 -71.66 -16.48 -40.15
N PRO A 394 -72.97 -16.75 -40.32
CA PRO A 394 -74.12 -16.48 -39.45
C PRO A 394 -74.52 -17.69 -38.60
#